data_AF-Q6NFR4-F1
#
_entry.id   AF-Q6NFR4-F1
#
_cell.length_a   1.000
_cell.length_b   1.000
_cell.length_c   1.000
_cell.angle_alpha   90.00
_cell.angle_beta   90.00
_cell.angle_gamma   90.00
#
_symmetry.space_group_name_H-M   'P 1'
#
loop_
_entity.id
_entity.type
_entity.pdbx_description
1 polymer ?
#
loop_
_entity_poly.entity_id
_entity_poly.type
_entity_poly.pdbx_seq_one_letter_code
_entity_poly.pdbx_strand_id
1 'polypeptide(L)'
;MEQQRDFDSALAWHRKAKCAGKAGSADVLPGHDKDANAARVVELCAMCADCPVFEQCGREAIAEPFLTLGVVRAGIPDTTQSKSKQKKLLQQVIDEGVPPPVALIMALKDRKGYEGALVGLAGLYEAYRGVYV
;
A
#
# COMPACT_ATOMS: atom_id res chain seq x y z
N MET A 1 -8.51 4.55 -32.07
CA MET A 1 -7.06 4.80 -31.86
C MET A 1 -6.77 6.01 -30.97
N GLU A 2 -7.71 6.94 -30.71
CA GLU A 2 -7.53 8.01 -29.71
C GLU A 2 -7.72 7.54 -28.27
N GLN A 3 -8.78 6.79 -27.95
CA GLN A 3 -9.01 6.24 -26.60
C GLN A 3 -7.86 5.37 -26.06
N GLN A 4 -7.16 4.63 -26.92
CA GLN A 4 -6.00 3.81 -26.50
C GLN A 4 -4.80 4.68 -26.10
N ARG A 5 -4.57 5.80 -26.81
CA ARG A 5 -3.48 6.75 -26.52
C ARG A 5 -3.74 7.56 -25.25
N ASP A 6 -5.02 7.84 -24.95
CA ASP A 6 -5.43 8.45 -23.69
C ASP A 6 -5.23 7.49 -22.50
N PHE A 7 -5.51 6.19 -22.68
CA PHE A 7 -5.22 5.19 -21.64
C PHE A 7 -3.72 5.02 -21.37
N ASP A 8 -2.89 5.00 -22.42
CA ASP A 8 -1.43 4.90 -22.29
C ASP A 8 -0.80 6.11 -21.59
N SER A 9 -1.41 7.29 -21.72
CA SER A 9 -0.97 8.51 -21.03
C SER A 9 -1.50 8.57 -19.59
N ALA A 10 -2.75 8.15 -19.34
CA ALA A 10 -3.35 8.08 -18.00
C ALA A 10 -2.60 7.13 -17.06
N LEU A 11 -2.03 6.04 -17.59
CA LEU A 11 -1.23 5.08 -16.81
C LEU A 11 0.28 5.27 -16.96
N ALA A 12 0.75 6.32 -17.64
CA ALA A 12 2.19 6.56 -17.84
C ALA A 12 2.95 6.73 -16.50
N TRP A 13 2.26 7.19 -15.46
CA TRP A 13 2.83 7.32 -14.12
C TRP A 13 3.14 5.95 -13.48
N HIS A 14 2.37 4.89 -13.80
CA HIS A 14 2.63 3.55 -13.26
C HIS A 14 4.03 3.05 -13.63
N ARG A 15 4.53 3.42 -14.82
CA ARG A 15 5.89 3.07 -15.27
C ARG A 15 7.00 3.71 -14.42
N LYS A 16 6.68 4.76 -13.65
CA LYS A 16 7.60 5.44 -12.73
C LYS A 16 7.53 4.86 -11.30
N ALA A 17 6.59 3.95 -11.04
CA ALA A 17 6.49 3.31 -9.73
C ALA A 17 7.68 2.39 -9.47
N LYS A 18 8.16 2.33 -8.23
CA LYS A 18 9.26 1.42 -7.83
C LYS A 18 8.91 -0.06 -7.98
N CYS A 19 7.63 -0.39 -7.99
CA CYS A 19 7.10 -1.73 -8.22
C CYS A 19 6.95 -2.05 -9.72
N ALA A 20 7.07 -1.07 -10.62
CA ALA A 20 6.89 -1.29 -12.05
C ALA A 20 7.83 -2.40 -12.57
N GLY A 21 7.26 -3.38 -13.28
CA GLY A 21 8.02 -4.49 -13.86
C GLY A 21 8.52 -5.56 -12.87
N LYS A 22 8.22 -5.44 -11.57
CA LYS A 22 8.57 -6.45 -10.56
C LYS A 22 7.41 -7.42 -10.36
N ALA A 23 7.64 -8.71 -10.56
CA ALA A 23 6.63 -9.73 -10.34
C ALA A 23 6.12 -9.72 -8.88
N GLY A 24 4.79 -9.79 -8.70
CA GLY A 24 4.12 -9.83 -7.40
C GLY A 24 4.22 -8.56 -6.57
N SER A 25 4.84 -7.48 -7.06
CA SER A 25 5.13 -6.25 -6.31
C SER A 25 3.92 -5.36 -6.00
N ALA A 26 2.79 -5.62 -6.64
CA ALA A 26 1.51 -5.03 -6.27
C ALA A 26 0.65 -6.04 -5.50
N ASP A 27 0.87 -7.34 -5.67
CA ASP A 27 -0.03 -8.39 -5.20
C ASP A 27 0.23 -8.76 -3.73
N VAL A 28 -0.86 -8.94 -3.00
CA VAL A 28 -0.85 -9.56 -1.67
C VAL A 28 -1.43 -10.97 -1.80
N LEU A 29 -0.66 -11.98 -2.27
CA LEU A 29 -1.19 -13.35 -2.41
C LEU A 29 -0.12 -14.45 -2.14
N PRO A 30 -0.48 -15.69 -1.70
CA PRO A 30 -1.81 -16.23 -1.37
C PRO A 30 -1.92 -16.96 0.00
N GLY A 31 -3.12 -16.96 0.62
CA GLY A 31 -3.57 -18.04 1.51
C GLY A 31 -3.88 -17.67 2.97
N HIS A 32 -4.40 -18.65 3.72
CA HIS A 32 -4.78 -18.54 5.14
C HIS A 32 -3.59 -18.34 6.10
N ASP A 33 -2.35 -18.35 5.59
CA ASP A 33 -1.15 -18.13 6.37
C ASP A 33 -1.00 -16.64 6.72
N LYS A 34 -1.28 -16.31 7.97
CA LYS A 34 -1.29 -14.93 8.43
C LYS A 34 0.12 -14.35 8.58
N ASP A 35 1.12 -15.18 8.87
CA ASP A 35 2.49 -14.73 9.10
C ASP A 35 3.20 -14.42 7.77
N ALA A 36 2.98 -15.25 6.74
CA ALA A 36 3.45 -14.97 5.38
C ALA A 36 2.82 -13.67 4.84
N ASN A 37 1.53 -13.47 5.08
CA ASN A 37 0.83 -12.23 4.73
C ASN A 37 1.38 -11.02 5.53
N ALA A 38 1.68 -11.21 6.81
CA ALA A 38 2.24 -10.17 7.68
C ALA A 38 3.61 -9.68 7.20
N ALA A 39 4.54 -10.60 6.89
CA ALA A 39 5.84 -10.26 6.33
C ALA A 39 5.71 -9.54 4.97
N ARG A 40 4.80 -10.02 4.12
CA ARG A 40 4.56 -9.41 2.81
C ARG A 40 4.03 -7.98 2.90
N VAL A 41 3.14 -7.72 3.87
CA VAL A 41 2.62 -6.35 4.12
C VAL A 41 3.76 -5.40 4.48
N VAL A 42 4.69 -5.80 5.33
CA VAL A 42 5.84 -4.97 5.72
C VAL A 42 6.73 -4.67 4.51
N GLU A 43 7.07 -5.68 3.72
CA GLU A 43 7.92 -5.53 2.52
C GLU A 43 7.32 -4.57 1.49
N LEU A 44 6.02 -4.74 1.19
CA LEU A 44 5.32 -3.90 0.23
C LEU A 44 5.12 -2.48 0.74
N CYS A 45 4.91 -2.30 2.05
CA CYS A 45 4.88 -0.99 2.70
C CYS A 45 6.25 -0.29 2.58
N ALA A 46 7.34 -1.01 2.81
CA ALA A 46 8.70 -0.47 2.68
C ALA A 46 9.02 -0.03 1.25
N MET A 47 8.59 -0.81 0.23
CA MET A 47 8.77 -0.44 -1.18
C MET A 47 8.08 0.88 -1.56
N CYS A 48 7.04 1.28 -0.81
CA CYS A 48 6.28 2.48 -1.06
C CYS A 48 6.88 3.75 -0.43
N ALA A 49 7.83 3.63 0.52
CA ALA A 49 8.32 4.71 1.36
C ALA A 49 8.82 5.95 0.62
N ASP A 50 9.54 5.72 -0.47
CA ASP A 50 10.18 6.73 -1.28
C ASP A 50 9.80 6.54 -2.76
N CYS A 51 8.62 5.96 -3.00
CA CYS A 51 8.10 5.79 -4.35
C CYS A 51 7.69 7.16 -4.91
N PRO A 52 8.23 7.60 -6.06
CA PRO A 52 8.00 8.96 -6.58
C PRO A 52 6.55 9.21 -7.05
N VAL A 53 5.75 8.16 -7.15
CA VAL A 53 4.33 8.20 -7.53
C VAL A 53 3.40 7.75 -6.41
N PHE A 54 3.90 7.75 -5.17
CA PHE A 54 3.18 7.32 -3.99
C PHE A 54 1.79 7.98 -3.87
N GLU A 55 1.74 9.31 -3.96
CA GLU A 55 0.48 10.05 -3.83
C GLU A 55 -0.50 9.76 -4.96
N GLN A 56 -0.01 9.78 -6.20
CA GLN A 56 -0.82 9.50 -7.39
C GLN A 56 -1.39 8.07 -7.35
N CYS A 57 -0.58 7.12 -6.86
CA CYS A 57 -0.99 5.73 -6.63
C CYS A 57 -2.12 5.62 -5.62
N GLY A 58 -2.04 6.35 -4.51
CA GLY A 58 -3.10 6.39 -3.48
C GLY A 58 -4.38 7.06 -3.98
N ARG A 59 -4.26 8.19 -4.71
CA ARG A 59 -5.43 8.92 -5.25
C ARG A 59 -6.20 8.09 -6.28
N GLU A 60 -5.52 7.36 -7.16
CA GLU A 60 -6.19 6.42 -8.08
C GLU A 60 -6.94 5.34 -7.30
N ALA A 61 -6.33 4.77 -6.25
CA ALA A 61 -6.98 3.74 -5.43
C ALA A 61 -8.23 4.25 -4.67
N ILE A 62 -8.25 5.53 -4.28
CA ILE A 62 -9.41 6.18 -3.65
C ILE A 62 -10.55 6.39 -4.67
N ALA A 63 -10.21 6.74 -5.91
CA ALA A 63 -11.15 7.02 -7.00
C ALA A 63 -11.71 5.74 -7.66
N GLU A 64 -10.86 4.74 -7.85
CA GLU A 64 -11.11 3.51 -8.61
C GLU A 64 -10.93 2.24 -7.73
N PRO A 65 -11.67 2.09 -6.61
CA PRO A 65 -11.45 1.02 -5.63
C PRO A 65 -11.79 -0.39 -6.13
N PHE A 66 -12.28 -0.53 -7.37
CA PHE A 66 -12.54 -1.83 -8.00
C PHE A 66 -11.31 -2.37 -8.75
N LEU A 67 -10.35 -1.52 -9.12
CA LEU A 67 -9.11 -1.92 -9.78
C LEU A 67 -8.02 -2.37 -8.80
N THR A 68 -8.30 -2.31 -7.50
CA THR A 68 -7.29 -2.50 -6.44
C THR A 68 -7.51 -3.76 -5.60
N LEU A 69 -8.29 -4.73 -6.11
CA LEU A 69 -8.57 -5.97 -5.40
C LEU A 69 -7.29 -6.78 -5.18
N GLY A 70 -6.99 -7.08 -3.91
CA GLY A 70 -5.84 -7.91 -3.54
C GLY A 70 -4.47 -7.27 -3.81
N VAL A 71 -4.41 -5.94 -3.98
CA VAL A 71 -3.15 -5.22 -4.20
C VAL A 71 -2.82 -4.21 -3.09
N VAL A 72 -1.53 -3.89 -2.95
CA VAL A 72 -1.04 -2.77 -2.12
C VAL A 72 -1.00 -1.51 -2.94
N ARG A 73 -1.57 -0.43 -2.39
CA ARG A 73 -1.58 0.90 -3.01
C ARG A 73 -1.11 1.91 -1.99
N ALA A 74 -0.12 2.74 -2.33
CA ALA A 74 0.50 3.70 -1.41
C ALA A 74 0.86 3.07 -0.04
N GLY A 75 1.40 1.84 -0.06
CA GLY A 75 1.76 1.09 1.14
C GLY A 75 0.58 0.50 1.92
N ILE A 76 -0.66 0.64 1.46
CA ILE A 76 -1.88 0.12 2.10
C ILE A 76 -2.43 -1.10 1.33
N PRO A 77 -2.39 -2.32 1.90
CA PRO A 77 -2.97 -3.52 1.30
C PRO A 77 -4.50 -3.52 1.32
N ASP A 78 -5.09 -4.12 0.28
CA ASP A 78 -6.51 -4.50 0.25
C ASP A 78 -6.82 -5.77 1.09
N THR A 79 -6.12 -5.97 2.22
CA THR A 79 -6.35 -7.07 3.17
C THR A 79 -7.17 -6.66 4.40
N THR A 80 -7.41 -5.35 4.54
CA THR A 80 -8.46 -4.86 5.43
C THR A 80 -9.80 -5.11 4.74
N GLN A 81 -10.37 -6.30 4.95
CA GLN A 81 -11.60 -6.92 4.39
C GLN A 81 -12.85 -6.06 4.08
N SER A 82 -12.80 -4.73 4.16
CA SER A 82 -13.75 -3.85 3.50
C SER A 82 -13.04 -2.74 2.71
N LYS A 83 -13.47 -2.54 1.47
CA LYS A 83 -13.04 -1.44 0.59
C LYS A 83 -13.17 -0.07 1.28
N SER A 84 -14.19 0.09 2.11
CA SER A 84 -14.39 1.30 2.92
C SER A 84 -13.27 1.54 3.95
N LYS A 85 -12.71 0.47 4.55
CA LYS A 85 -11.57 0.58 5.47
C LYS A 85 -10.30 0.91 4.71
N GLN A 86 -10.04 0.25 3.58
CA GLN A 86 -8.87 0.56 2.75
C GLN A 86 -8.91 2.02 2.29
N LYS A 87 -10.05 2.48 1.76
CA LYS A 87 -10.24 3.88 1.34
C LYS A 87 -9.97 4.87 2.48
N LYS A 88 -10.47 4.58 3.69
CA LYS A 88 -10.24 5.42 4.86
C LYS A 88 -8.75 5.49 5.23
N LEU A 89 -8.05 4.35 5.21
CA LEU A 89 -6.61 4.31 5.49
C LEU A 89 -5.81 5.07 4.43
N LEU A 90 -6.17 4.93 3.16
CA LEU A 90 -5.57 5.70 2.06
C LEU A 90 -5.80 7.20 2.25
N GLN A 91 -7.00 7.64 2.67
CA GLN A 91 -7.26 9.06 2.95
C GLN A 91 -6.41 9.58 4.11
N GLN A 92 -6.24 8.81 5.19
CA GLN A 92 -5.34 9.19 6.28
C GLN A 92 -3.90 9.36 5.81
N VAL A 93 -3.44 8.45 4.95
CA VAL A 93 -2.08 8.50 4.41
C VAL A 93 -1.88 9.68 3.45
N ILE A 94 -2.82 9.88 2.53
CA ILE A 94 -2.67 10.80 1.40
C ILE A 94 -3.11 12.22 1.74
N ASP A 95 -4.21 12.36 2.47
CA ASP A 95 -4.81 13.66 2.77
C ASP A 95 -4.41 14.17 4.17
N GLU A 96 -4.22 13.28 5.15
CA GLU A 96 -3.83 13.66 6.52
C GLU A 96 -2.31 13.52 6.79
N GLY A 97 -1.55 12.97 5.83
CA GLY A 97 -0.09 12.81 5.95
C GLY A 97 0.36 11.77 6.97
N VAL A 98 -0.52 10.84 7.35
CA VAL A 98 -0.17 9.75 8.28
C VAL A 98 0.77 8.77 7.57
N PRO A 99 1.94 8.42 8.14
CA PRO A 99 2.81 7.45 7.51
C PRO A 99 2.11 6.08 7.35
N PRO A 100 2.23 5.40 6.19
CA PRO A 100 1.60 4.10 5.96
C PRO A 100 1.82 3.06 7.05
N PRO A 101 3.03 2.93 7.65
CA PRO A 101 3.24 1.97 8.73
C PRO A 101 2.36 2.26 9.96
N VAL A 102 2.14 3.54 10.29
CA VAL A 102 1.29 3.97 11.41
C VAL A 102 -0.17 3.65 11.14
N ALA A 103 -0.66 3.99 9.93
CA ALA A 103 -2.03 3.68 9.52
C ALA A 103 -2.30 2.17 9.59
N LEU A 104 -1.33 1.34 9.19
CA LEU A 104 -1.45 -0.12 9.27
C LEU A 104 -1.40 -0.68 10.69
N ILE A 105 -0.53 -0.15 11.55
CA ILE A 105 -0.53 -0.54 12.98
C ILE A 105 -1.91 -0.26 13.59
N MET A 106 -2.47 0.92 13.36
CA MET A 106 -3.81 1.29 13.86
C MET A 106 -4.90 0.34 13.34
N ALA A 107 -4.78 -0.14 12.11
CA ALA A 107 -5.75 -1.04 11.48
C ALA A 107 -5.62 -2.51 11.92
N LEU A 108 -4.41 -2.94 12.30
CA LEU A 108 -4.09 -4.34 12.58
C LEU A 108 -3.95 -4.66 14.08
N LYS A 109 -3.77 -3.66 14.95
CA LYS A 109 -3.48 -3.85 16.39
C LYS A 109 -4.45 -4.78 17.13
N ASP A 110 -5.72 -4.80 16.73
CA ASP A 110 -6.78 -5.58 17.39
C ASP A 110 -7.04 -6.93 16.66
N ARG A 111 -6.26 -7.24 15.61
CA ARG A 111 -6.42 -8.46 14.80
C ARG A 111 -5.44 -9.55 15.22
N LYS A 112 -5.99 -10.71 15.62
CA LYS A 112 -5.20 -11.91 15.94
C LYS A 112 -4.45 -12.47 14.72
N GLY A 113 -3.18 -12.79 14.90
CA GLY A 113 -2.30 -13.37 13.87
C GLY A 113 -1.58 -12.34 13.00
N TYR A 114 -1.52 -11.08 13.43
CA TYR A 114 -0.75 -10.01 12.78
C TYR A 114 0.38 -9.48 13.68
N GLU A 115 0.68 -10.18 14.77
CA GLU A 115 1.67 -9.78 15.77
C GLU A 115 3.06 -9.56 15.12
N GLY A 116 3.46 -10.45 14.21
CA GLY A 116 4.69 -10.29 13.42
C GLY A 116 4.69 -9.07 12.50
N ALA A 117 3.56 -8.75 11.88
CA ALA A 117 3.41 -7.53 11.06
C ALA A 117 3.54 -6.27 11.92
N LEU A 118 2.93 -6.25 13.11
CA LEU A 118 2.98 -5.09 14.00
C LEU A 118 4.43 -4.77 14.42
N VAL A 119 5.23 -5.79 14.72
CA VAL A 119 6.67 -5.62 15.03
C VAL A 119 7.43 -5.07 13.83
N GLY A 120 7.23 -5.64 12.64
CA GLY A 120 7.90 -5.18 11.41
C GLY A 120 7.50 -3.76 11.00
N LEU A 121 6.22 -3.41 11.12
CA LEU A 121 5.71 -2.07 10.82
C LEU A 121 6.23 -1.03 11.83
N ALA A 122 6.37 -1.40 13.11
CA ALA A 122 6.96 -0.51 14.11
C ALA A 122 8.43 -0.22 13.78
N GLY A 123 9.21 -1.24 13.42
CA GLY A 123 10.59 -1.06 12.95
C GLY A 123 10.68 -0.18 11.69
N LEU A 124 9.75 -0.36 10.75
CA LEU A 124 9.66 0.47 9.54
C LEU A 124 9.34 1.94 9.88
N TYR A 125 8.45 2.20 10.84
CA TYR A 125 8.14 3.55 11.28
C TYR A 125 9.34 4.27 11.90
N GLU A 126 10.11 3.58 12.76
CA GLU A 126 11.34 4.15 13.34
C GLU A 126 12.37 4.48 12.25
N ALA A 127 12.51 3.61 11.23
CA ALA A 127 13.35 3.89 10.07
C ALA A 127 12.86 5.12 9.28
N TYR A 128 11.54 5.28 9.08
CA TYR A 128 10.98 6.48 8.45
C TYR A 128 11.31 7.74 9.27
N ARG A 129 11.14 7.71 10.60
CA ARG A 129 11.50 8.86 11.45
C ARG A 129 12.97 9.21 11.36
N GLY A 130 13.87 8.25 11.20
CA GLY A 130 15.31 8.51 11.04
C GLY A 130 15.70 9.12 9.68
N VAL A 131 14.86 9.02 8.65
CA VAL A 131 15.13 9.50 7.29
C VAL A 131 14.59 10.92 7.03
N TYR A 132 13.57 11.34 7.79
CA TYR A 132 12.89 12.65 7.64
C TYR A 132 13.16 13.63 8.79
N VAL A 133 14.21 13.40 9.61
CA VAL A 133 14.70 14.33 10.66
C VAL A 133 15.99 15.00 10.20
#